data_AF-A0A958B8R4-F1
#
_entry.id   AF-A0A958B8R4-F1
#
_cell.length_a   1.000
_cell.length_b   1.000
_cell.length_c   1.000
_cell.angle_alpha   90.00
_cell.angle_beta   90.00
_cell.angle_gamma   90.00
#
_symmetry.space_group_name_H-M   'P 1'
#
loop_
_entity.id
_entity.type
_entity.pdbx_description
1 polymer ?
#
loop_
_entity_poly.entity_id
_entity_poly.type
_entity_poly.pdbx_seq_one_letter_code
_entity_poly.pdbx_strand_id
1 'polypeptide(L)'
;MGIELEDLRVLQSAESVADEVWKFVVSWDKFARDVVGGQLARATDSIGANIAESFGRFHYGEKLKFLYYARGSLFETNYWLNRSSKRNL
;
A
#
# COMPACT_ATOMS: atom_id res chain seq x y z
N MET A 1 28.77 -4.85 0.91
CA MET A 1 27.59 -4.63 0.06
C MET A 1 26.54 -4.00 0.95
N GLY A 2 26.03 -2.82 0.60
CA GLY A 2 24.93 -2.22 1.34
C GLY A 2 23.65 -3.01 1.09
N ILE A 3 22.65 -2.87 1.96
CA ILE A 3 21.29 -3.38 1.71
C ILE A 3 20.74 -2.60 0.51
N GLU A 4 20.21 -3.28 -0.50
CA GLU A 4 19.49 -2.66 -1.62
C GLU A 4 18.00 -2.49 -1.26
N LEU A 5 17.27 -1.67 -2.03
CA LEU A 5 15.85 -1.39 -1.73
C LEU A 5 15.01 -2.68 -1.79
N GLU A 6 15.32 -3.52 -2.77
CA GLU A 6 14.67 -4.77 -3.11
C GLU A 6 14.93 -5.85 -2.04
N ASP A 7 15.97 -5.70 -1.21
CA ASP A 7 16.28 -6.59 -0.09
C ASP A 7 15.37 -6.34 1.13
N LEU A 8 14.64 -5.23 1.15
CA LEU A 8 13.78 -4.88 2.28
C LEU A 8 12.57 -5.81 2.33
N ARG A 9 12.60 -6.77 3.27
CA ARG A 9 11.46 -7.67 3.54
C ARG A 9 10.12 -6.96 3.73
N VAL A 10 10.15 -5.77 4.33
CA VAL A 10 8.93 -4.96 4.54
C VAL A 10 8.38 -4.40 3.23
N LEU A 11 9.25 -4.05 2.27
CA LEU A 11 8.84 -3.63 0.94
C LEU A 11 8.25 -4.80 0.17
N GLN A 12 8.95 -5.94 0.15
CA GLN A 12 8.46 -7.18 -0.49
C GLN A 12 7.09 -7.60 0.04
N SER A 13 6.86 -7.43 1.35
CA SER A 13 5.55 -7.70 1.96
C SER A 13 4.48 -6.70 1.50
N ALA A 14 4.82 -5.41 1.40
CA ALA A 14 3.90 -4.38 0.91
C ALA A 14 3.52 -4.61 -0.56
N GLU A 15 4.50 -4.97 -1.40
CA GLU A 15 4.30 -5.31 -2.82
C GLU A 15 3.41 -6.54 -2.98
N SER A 16 3.64 -7.59 -2.18
CA SER A 16 2.78 -8.78 -2.21
C SER A 16 1.31 -8.46 -1.91
N VAL A 17 1.06 -7.58 -0.92
CA VAL A 17 -0.32 -7.16 -0.60
C VAL A 17 -0.91 -6.29 -1.72
N ALA A 18 -0.11 -5.38 -2.30
CA ALA A 18 -0.52 -4.55 -3.43
C ALA A 18 -0.92 -5.40 -4.64
N ASP A 19 -0.12 -6.40 -4.99
CA ASP A 19 -0.38 -7.32 -6.10
C ASP A 19 -1.66 -8.15 -5.90
N GLU A 20 -1.90 -8.63 -4.69
CA GLU A 20 -3.13 -9.36 -4.35
C GLU A 20 -4.37 -8.47 -4.45
N VAL A 21 -4.29 -7.27 -3.87
CA VAL A 21 -5.35 -6.27 -3.93
C VAL A 21 -5.65 -5.86 -5.37
N TRP A 22 -4.62 -5.63 -6.18
CA TRP A 22 -4.77 -5.29 -7.59
C TRP A 22 -5.55 -6.37 -8.34
N LYS A 23 -5.12 -7.63 -8.23
CA LYS A 23 -5.78 -8.79 -8.87
C LYS A 23 -7.25 -8.90 -8.48
N PHE A 24 -7.58 -8.60 -7.22
CA PHE A 24 -8.97 -8.63 -6.74
C PHE A 24 -9.78 -7.48 -7.34
N VAL A 25 -9.28 -6.25 -7.22
CA VAL A 25 -9.98 -5.02 -7.63
C VAL A 25 -10.22 -4.95 -9.15
N VAL A 26 -9.27 -5.42 -9.98
CA VAL A 26 -9.45 -5.37 -11.44
C VAL A 26 -10.64 -6.20 -11.93
N SER A 27 -11.00 -7.24 -11.16
CA SER A 27 -12.12 -8.15 -11.47
C SER A 27 -13.50 -7.56 -11.15
N TRP A 28 -13.56 -6.49 -10.36
CA TRP A 28 -14.81 -5.88 -9.93
C TRP A 28 -15.55 -5.13 -11.05
N ASP A 29 -16.87 -5.04 -10.91
CA ASP A 29 -17.71 -4.19 -11.72
C ASP A 29 -17.28 -2.72 -11.65
N LYS A 30 -17.46 -2.01 -12.76
CA LYS A 30 -16.95 -0.64 -12.95
C LYS A 30 -17.24 0.30 -11.78
N PHE A 31 -18.47 0.33 -11.27
CA PHE A 31 -18.84 1.23 -10.17
C PHE A 31 -18.09 0.89 -8.86
N ALA A 32 -18.04 -0.39 -8.50
CA ALA A 32 -17.34 -0.85 -7.30
C ALA A 32 -15.82 -0.61 -7.42
N ARG A 33 -15.26 -0.90 -8.60
CA ARG A 33 -13.86 -0.65 -8.92
C ARG A 33 -13.51 0.84 -8.84
N ASP A 34 -14.31 1.72 -9.43
CA ASP A 34 -14.00 3.15 -9.48
C ASP A 34 -14.11 3.83 -8.09
N VAL A 35 -15.08 3.41 -7.27
CA VAL A 35 -15.37 4.05 -5.98
C VAL A 35 -14.58 3.44 -4.82
N VAL A 36 -14.57 2.11 -4.71
CA VAL A 36 -13.97 1.39 -3.58
C VAL A 36 -12.63 0.81 -3.99
N GLY A 37 -12.58 0.15 -5.14
CA GLY A 37 -11.41 -0.57 -5.60
C GLY A 37 -10.23 0.37 -5.85
N GLY A 38 -10.49 1.52 -6.47
CA GLY A 38 -9.47 2.53 -6.72
C GLY A 38 -8.92 3.15 -5.45
N GLN A 39 -9.73 3.30 -4.40
CA GLN A 39 -9.25 3.77 -3.10
C GLN A 39 -8.42 2.69 -2.40
N LEU A 40 -8.89 1.44 -2.43
CA LEU A 40 -8.19 0.30 -1.86
C LEU A 40 -6.81 0.11 -2.51
N ALA A 41 -6.76 0.04 -3.85
CA ALA A 41 -5.52 -0.11 -4.61
C ALA A 41 -4.53 1.02 -4.31
N ARG A 42 -4.97 2.29 -4.39
CA ARG A 42 -4.11 3.44 -4.09
C ARG A 42 -3.57 3.41 -2.66
N ALA A 43 -4.40 3.07 -1.68
CA ALA A 43 -3.99 2.98 -0.29
C ALA A 43 -2.94 1.87 -0.11
N THR A 44 -3.11 0.72 -0.74
CA THR A 44 -2.17 -0.40 -0.64
C THR A 44 -0.84 -0.09 -1.34
N ASP A 45 -0.87 0.42 -2.57
CA ASP A 45 0.33 0.80 -3.34
C ASP A 45 1.16 1.87 -2.60
N SER A 46 0.48 2.80 -1.92
CA SER A 46 1.10 3.87 -1.15
C SER A 46 1.93 3.36 0.04
N ILE A 47 1.66 2.15 0.55
CA ILE A 47 2.49 1.53 1.61
C ILE A 47 3.92 1.32 1.08
N GLY A 48 4.05 0.62 -0.05
CA GLY A 48 5.34 0.35 -0.70
C GLY A 48 6.01 1.62 -1.18
N ALA A 49 5.25 2.53 -1.80
CA ALA A 49 5.78 3.81 -2.30
C ALA A 49 6.43 4.64 -1.18
N ASN A 50 5.78 4.74 -0.01
CA ASN A 50 6.33 5.48 1.13
C ASN A 50 7.55 4.76 1.77
N ILE A 51 7.60 3.42 1.74
CA ILE A 51 8.78 2.66 2.19
C ILE A 51 9.98 2.95 1.26
N ALA A 52 9.76 2.89 -0.05
CA ALA A 52 10.78 3.18 -1.04
C ALA A 52 11.28 4.63 -0.94
N GLU A 53 10.36 5.59 -0.78
CA GLU A 53 10.73 6.98 -0.58
C GLU A 53 11.52 7.18 0.72
N SER A 54 11.13 6.51 1.81
CA SER A 54 11.89 6.51 3.07
C SER A 54 13.33 6.01 2.88
N PHE A 55 13.51 4.91 2.14
CA PHE A 55 14.82 4.33 1.90
C PHE A 55 15.77 5.31 1.20
N GLY A 56 15.27 6.09 0.24
CA GLY A 56 16.03 7.11 -0.48
C GLY A 56 16.35 8.39 0.31
N ARG A 57 15.75 8.61 1.49
CA ARG A 57 16.04 9.80 2.32
C ARG A 57 17.38 9.68 3.04
N PHE A 58 18.06 10.81 3.24
CA PHE A 58 19.34 10.83 3.97
C PHE A 58 19.12 10.98 5.49
N HIS A 59 18.27 11.93 5.90
CA HIS A 59 18.09 12.26 7.30
C HIS A 59 17.09 11.34 8.01
N TYR A 60 17.44 10.92 9.22
CA TYR A 60 16.62 10.02 10.04
C TYR A 60 15.18 10.52 10.26
N GLY A 61 15.00 11.81 10.54
CA GLY A 61 13.67 12.40 10.74
C GLY A 61 12.77 12.29 9.51
N GLU A 62 13.32 12.45 8.31
CA GLU A 62 12.58 12.29 7.06
C GLU A 62 12.23 10.82 6.82
N LYS A 63 13.19 9.90 7.02
CA LYS A 63 12.94 8.45 6.94
C LYS A 63 11.73 8.06 7.78
N LEU A 64 11.73 8.51 9.03
CA LEU A 64 10.71 8.17 10.02
C LEU A 64 9.34 8.74 9.64
N LYS A 65 9.31 9.95 9.09
CA LYS A 65 8.09 10.60 8.58
C LYS A 65 7.44 9.76 7.46
N PHE A 66 8.22 9.29 6.49
CA PHE A 66 7.70 8.44 5.41
C PHE A 66 7.24 7.07 5.90
N LEU A 67 7.93 6.47 6.88
CA LEU A 67 7.45 5.23 7.50
C LEU A 67 6.12 5.42 8.25
N TYR A 68 5.88 6.61 8.83
CA TYR A 68 4.56 6.93 9.39
C TYR A 68 3.48 7.08 8.32
N TYR A 69 3.81 7.61 7.14
CA TYR A 69 2.89 7.64 6.01
C TYR A 69 2.56 6.24 5.50
N ALA A 70 3.56 5.36 5.33
CA ALA A 70 3.33 3.96 5.00
C ALA A 70 2.39 3.28 6.01
N ARG A 71 2.57 3.54 7.31
CA ARG A 71 1.68 3.05 8.36
C ARG A 71 0.27 3.64 8.25
N GLY A 72 0.14 4.92 7.90
CA GLY A 72 -1.15 5.56 7.62
C GLY A 72 -1.90 4.88 6.47
N SER A 73 -1.19 4.64 5.36
CA SER A 73 -1.71 3.92 4.19
C SER A 73 -2.14 2.49 4.49
N LEU A 74 -1.45 1.80 5.41
CA LEU A 74 -1.87 0.48 5.91
C LEU A 74 -3.21 0.55 6.66
N PHE A 75 -3.41 1.56 7.52
CA PHE A 75 -4.70 1.74 8.21
C PHE A 75 -5.82 2.10 7.22
N GLU A 76 -5.52 2.91 6.21
CA GLU A 76 -6.47 3.22 5.15
C GLU A 76 -6.82 1.98 4.30
N THR A 77 -5.84 1.13 4.00
CA THR A 77 -6.05 -0.17 3.35
C THR A 77 -7.02 -1.03 4.16
N ASN A 78 -6.80 -1.18 5.46
CA ASN A 78 -7.71 -1.91 6.35
C ASN A 78 -9.13 -1.31 6.36
N TYR A 79 -9.26 0.02 6.33
CA TYR A 79 -10.55 0.67 6.23
C TYR A 79 -11.27 0.28 4.93
N TRP A 80 -10.60 0.37 3.78
CA TRP A 80 -11.21 0.04 2.49
C TRP A 80 -11.49 -1.44 2.31
N LEU A 81 -10.66 -2.34 2.86
CA LEU A 81 -10.96 -3.78 2.94
C LEU A 81 -12.26 -4.01 3.72
N ASN A 82 -12.42 -3.39 4.89
CA ASN A 82 -13.67 -3.47 5.66
C ASN A 82 -14.87 -2.93 4.86
N ARG A 83 -14.69 -1.85 4.10
CA ARG A 83 -15.75 -1.30 3.24
C ARG A 83 -16.11 -2.23 2.09
N SER A 84 -15.13 -2.92 1.49
CA SER A 84 -15.36 -3.90 0.42
C SER A 84 -16.11 -5.12 0.93
N SER A 85 -15.66 -5.70 2.05
CA SER A 85 -16.34 -6.83 2.71
C SER A 85 -17.78 -6.50 3.08
N LYS A 86 -18.05 -5.33 3.68
CA LYS A 86 -19.42 -4.89 4.00
C LYS A 86 -20.32 -4.67 2.79
N ARG A 87 -19.76 -4.55 1.59
CA ARG A 87 -20.47 -4.40 0.32
C ARG A 87 -20.53 -5.69 -0.49
N ASN A 88 -20.00 -6.80 0.03
CA ASN A 88 -19.90 -8.10 -0.65
C ASN A 88 -19.18 -8.00 -2.01
N LEU A 89 -18.09 -7.23 -2.04
CA LEU A 89 -17.21 -7.09 -3.19
C LEU A 89 -16.03 -8.07 -3.10
#